data_AF-A0A542B300-F1
#
_entry.id   AF-A0A542B300-F1
#
_cell.length_a   1.000
_cell.length_b   1.000
_cell.length_c   1.000
_cell.angle_alpha   90.00
_cell.angle_beta   90.00
_cell.angle_gamma   90.00
#
_symmetry.space_group_name_H-M   'P 1'
#
loop_
_entity.id
_entity.type
_entity.pdbx_description
1 polymer ?
#
loop_
_entity_poly.entity_id
_entity_poly.type
_entity_poly.pdbx_seq_one_letter_code
_entity_poly.pdbx_strand_id
1 'polypeptide(L)'
;MVRLAIMKSLAPLSLAAMLLAGADASAQAQDRGSAYSAGLNIARKRGYAHPGCFAGVFARHARPHPDGRRNHWVASAGRAYQGELWSQCGISR
;
A
#
# COMPACT_ATOMS: atom_id res chain seq x y z
N MET A 1 -66.93 -5.69 10.74
CA MET A 1 -65.64 -5.92 10.05
C MET A 1 -65.14 -4.58 9.54
N VAL A 2 -63.82 -4.34 9.61
CA VAL A 2 -63.04 -3.19 9.09
C VAL A 2 -62.58 -2.13 10.13
N ARG A 3 -61.25 -1.90 10.11
CA ARG A 3 -60.39 -0.80 10.60
C ARG A 3 -60.09 -0.73 12.11
N LEU A 4 -58.90 -1.12 12.58
CA LEU A 4 -57.51 -0.66 12.35
C LEU A 4 -57.18 0.64 13.09
N ALA A 5 -56.02 0.59 13.76
CA ALA A 5 -55.20 1.66 14.33
C ALA A 5 -55.34 1.75 15.88
N ILE A 6 -54.32 2.00 16.70
CA ILE A 6 -53.11 2.80 16.52
C ILE A 6 -52.01 2.32 17.49
N MET A 7 -50.81 2.15 16.92
CA MET A 7 -49.47 2.44 17.45
C MET A 7 -49.21 2.21 18.95
N LYS A 8 -48.38 1.20 19.22
CA LYS A 8 -47.57 1.16 20.45
C LYS A 8 -46.11 1.32 20.05
N SER A 9 -45.65 2.55 20.16
CA SER A 9 -44.31 3.03 19.87
C SER A 9 -43.26 2.17 20.54
N LEU A 10 -42.45 1.47 19.75
CA LEU A 10 -41.21 0.86 20.19
C LEU A 10 -40.08 1.75 19.69
N ALA A 11 -39.37 2.33 20.66
CA ALA A 11 -38.30 3.29 20.50
C ALA A 11 -37.19 2.79 19.56
N PRO A 12 -36.53 3.70 18.79
CA PRO A 12 -35.32 3.36 18.06
C PRO A 12 -34.19 3.15 19.07
N LEU A 13 -33.75 1.90 19.25
CA LEU A 13 -32.51 1.62 19.98
C LEU A 13 -31.33 2.23 19.21
N SER A 14 -30.60 3.05 19.95
CA SER A 14 -29.53 3.95 19.53
C SER A 14 -28.38 3.30 18.77
N LEU A 15 -27.82 4.11 17.88
CA LEU A 15 -26.49 4.02 17.28
C LEU A 15 -25.41 3.56 18.28
N ALA A 16 -24.72 2.47 17.97
CA ALA A 16 -23.36 2.13 18.41
C ALA A 16 -22.88 1.00 17.48
N ALA A 17 -21.70 0.95 16.88
CA ALA A 17 -20.50 1.75 17.00
C ALA A 17 -19.78 1.71 15.63
N MET A 18 -19.62 2.85 14.98
CA MET A 18 -18.53 3.03 14.01
C MET A 18 -17.26 3.25 14.82
N LEU A 19 -16.33 2.29 14.86
CA LEU A 19 -14.95 2.47 15.33
C LEU A 19 -14.21 1.14 15.18
N LEU A 20 -13.75 0.81 13.96
CA LEU A 20 -12.69 -0.18 13.71
C LEU A 20 -12.18 -0.05 12.26
N ALA A 21 -11.70 1.14 11.92
CA ALA A 21 -10.94 1.37 10.68
C ALA A 21 -9.82 2.37 10.96
N GLY A 22 -8.76 1.93 11.65
CA GLY A 22 -7.67 2.83 12.02
C GLY A 22 -6.37 2.17 12.46
N ALA A 23 -6.13 0.88 12.16
CA ALA A 23 -4.98 0.16 12.68
C ALA A 23 -3.89 -0.24 11.66
N ASP A 24 -4.03 0.07 10.37
CA ASP A 24 -3.08 -0.44 9.35
C ASP A 24 -2.31 0.63 8.55
N ALA A 25 -2.43 1.91 8.89
CA ALA A 25 -1.64 2.95 8.21
C ALA A 25 -0.15 2.90 8.61
N SER A 26 0.16 2.48 9.84
CA SER A 26 1.53 2.47 10.38
C SER A 26 2.38 1.34 9.79
N ALA A 27 1.80 0.15 9.61
CA ALA A 27 2.50 -0.99 9.03
C ALA A 27 2.92 -0.70 7.58
N GLN A 28 2.02 -0.11 6.78
CA GLN A 28 2.32 0.28 5.40
C GLN A 28 3.39 1.37 5.30
N ALA A 29 3.46 2.30 6.26
CA ALA A 29 4.47 3.37 6.27
C ALA A 29 5.88 2.83 6.62
N GLN A 30 5.99 1.98 7.65
CA GLN A 30 7.26 1.32 7.99
C GLN A 30 7.76 0.42 6.85
N ASP A 31 6.86 -0.35 6.25
CA ASP A 31 7.19 -1.27 5.16
C ASP A 31 7.69 -0.53 3.92
N ARG A 32 7.04 0.59 3.56
CA ARG A 32 7.51 1.46 2.46
C ARG A 32 8.89 2.05 2.72
N GLY A 33 9.21 2.43 3.96
CA GLY A 33 10.54 2.95 4.33
C GLY A 33 11.66 1.92 4.14
N SER A 34 11.40 0.66 4.52
CA SER A 34 12.36 -0.42 4.33
C SER A 34 12.49 -0.86 2.86
N ALA A 35 11.39 -0.84 2.10
CA ALA A 35 11.38 -1.10 0.66
C ALA A 35 12.16 -0.03 -0.12
N TYR A 36 12.00 1.25 0.24
CA TYR A 36 12.76 2.35 -0.35
C TYR A 36 14.27 2.18 -0.14
N SER A 37 14.67 1.83 1.09
CA SER A 37 16.08 1.58 1.43
C SER A 37 16.67 0.41 0.64
N ALA A 38 15.89 -0.67 0.45
CA ALA A 38 16.28 -1.78 -0.42
C ALA A 38 16.43 -1.31 -1.88
N GLY A 39 15.48 -0.52 -2.39
CA GLY A 39 15.54 0.10 -3.71
C GLY A 39 16.79 0.97 -3.91
N LEU A 40 17.17 1.78 -2.92
CA LEU A 40 18.39 2.59 -2.96
C LEU A 40 19.65 1.72 -3.10
N ASN A 41 19.74 0.65 -2.30
CA ASN A 41 20.87 -0.27 -2.36
C ASN A 41 20.97 -0.95 -3.72
N ILE A 42 19.83 -1.38 -4.29
CA ILE A 42 19.76 -1.95 -5.62
C ILE A 42 20.22 -0.93 -6.68
N ALA A 43 19.69 0.30 -6.64
CA ALA A 43 20.04 1.34 -7.61
C ALA A 43 21.52 1.70 -7.59
N ARG A 44 22.11 1.85 -6.39
CA ARG A 44 23.53 2.15 -6.20
C ARG A 44 24.42 1.04 -6.75
N LYS A 45 24.09 -0.22 -6.43
CA LYS A 45 24.81 -1.40 -6.97
C LYS A 45 24.74 -1.48 -8.50
N ARG A 46 23.68 -0.95 -9.11
CA ARG A 46 23.47 -0.92 -10.57
C ARG A 46 24.04 0.32 -11.25
N GLY A 47 24.59 1.28 -10.49
CA GLY A 47 25.16 2.51 -11.04
C GLY A 47 24.14 3.47 -11.67
N TYR A 48 22.89 3.46 -11.20
CA TYR A 48 21.91 4.42 -11.70
C TYR A 48 22.24 5.85 -11.25
N ALA A 49 22.18 6.81 -12.18
CA ALA A 49 22.48 8.22 -11.92
C ALA A 49 21.56 8.85 -10.85
N HIS A 50 20.29 8.43 -10.81
CA HIS A 50 19.29 8.93 -9.86
C HIS A 50 18.76 7.79 -8.99
N PRO A 51 19.53 7.32 -7.99
CA PRO A 51 19.14 6.16 -7.19
C PRO A 51 17.86 6.40 -6.38
N GLY A 52 17.62 7.64 -5.94
CA GLY A 52 16.40 8.02 -5.23
C GLY A 52 15.14 7.90 -6.07
N CYS A 53 15.21 8.23 -7.37
CA CYS A 53 14.07 8.09 -8.28
C CYS A 53 13.69 6.61 -8.43
N PHE A 54 14.68 5.75 -8.70
CA PHE A 54 14.48 4.30 -8.77
C PHE A 54 13.90 3.76 -7.46
N ALA A 55 14.45 4.16 -6.31
CA ALA A 55 14.01 3.68 -5.00
C ALA A 55 12.54 4.05 -4.71
N GLY A 56 12.11 5.24 -5.12
CA GLY A 56 10.72 5.68 -4.99
C GLY A 56 9.75 4.82 -5.80
N VAL A 57 10.06 4.58 -7.09
CA VAL A 57 9.26 3.68 -7.94
C VAL A 57 9.30 2.26 -7.40
N PHE A 58 10.48 1.76 -7.01
CA PHE A 58 10.63 0.43 -6.43
C PHE A 58 9.75 0.26 -5.18
N ALA A 59 9.76 1.19 -4.23
CA ALA A 59 8.97 1.09 -3.01
C ALA A 59 7.45 1.02 -3.24
N ARG A 60 6.94 1.61 -4.34
CA ARG A 60 5.53 1.54 -4.72
C ARG A 60 5.11 0.16 -5.26
N HIS A 61 6.03 -0.51 -5.96
CA HIS A 61 5.79 -1.83 -6.58
C HIS A 61 6.38 -2.99 -5.76
N ALA A 62 7.07 -2.67 -4.67
CA ALA A 62 7.75 -3.64 -3.84
C ALA A 62 6.74 -4.44 -3.02
N ARG A 63 7.05 -5.72 -2.88
CA ARG A 63 6.42 -6.66 -1.97
C ARG A 63 7.51 -7.39 -1.18
N PRO A 64 7.19 -7.92 0.01
CA PRO A 64 8.11 -8.79 0.73
C PRO A 64 8.56 -9.95 -0.17
N HIS A 65 9.83 -10.33 -0.06
CA HIS A 65 10.35 -11.48 -0.77
C HIS A 65 9.66 -12.77 -0.25
N PRO A 66 9.30 -13.73 -1.13
CA PRO A 66 8.64 -14.97 -0.72
C PRO A 66 9.48 -15.90 0.17
N ASP A 67 10.73 -15.53 0.47
CA ASP A 67 11.61 -16.32 1.35
C ASP A 67 11.34 -16.04 2.84
N GLY A 68 10.41 -15.12 3.14
CA GLY A 68 10.02 -14.76 4.50
C GLY A 68 11.06 -13.94 5.26
N ARG A 69 12.16 -13.53 4.63
CA ARG A 69 13.20 -12.74 5.31
C ARG A 69 12.71 -11.31 5.50
N ARG A 70 12.77 -10.85 6.76
CA ARG A 70 12.48 -9.44 7.09
C ARG A 70 13.39 -8.50 6.30
N ASN A 71 12.84 -7.38 5.86
CA ASN A 71 13.54 -6.35 5.08
C ASN A 71 14.07 -6.84 3.71
N HIS A 72 13.63 -8.00 3.23
CA HIS A 72 13.94 -8.45 1.89
C HIS A 72 12.75 -8.10 0.96
N TRP A 73 13.04 -7.31 -0.06
CA TRP A 73 12.01 -6.71 -0.92
C TRP A 73 12.26 -7.03 -2.39
N VAL A 74 11.19 -7.29 -3.11
CA VAL A 74 11.21 -7.51 -4.56
C VAL A 74 10.11 -6.71 -5.23
N ALA A 75 10.39 -6.18 -6.42
CA ALA A 75 9.37 -5.60 -7.30
C ALA A 75 9.23 -6.51 -8.51
N SER A 76 8.00 -6.80 -8.91
CA SER A 76 7.75 -7.55 -10.14
C SER A 76 8.15 -6.70 -11.34
N ALA A 77 8.92 -7.24 -12.29
CA ALA A 77 9.34 -6.56 -13.52
C ALA A 77 8.19 -6.44 -14.55
N GLY A 78 6.97 -6.15 -14.08
CA GLY A 78 5.78 -6.02 -14.91
C GLY A 78 5.75 -4.72 -15.70
N ARG A 79 4.85 -4.67 -16.70
CA ARG A 79 4.70 -3.53 -17.63
C ARG A 79 4.45 -2.20 -16.90
N ALA A 80 3.68 -2.22 -15.81
CA ALA A 80 3.40 -1.04 -15.00
C ALA A 80 4.67 -0.49 -14.31
N TYR A 81 5.45 -1.36 -13.66
CA TYR A 81 6.70 -0.97 -13.00
C TYR A 81 7.72 -0.41 -13.99
N GLN A 82 7.88 -1.08 -15.14
CA GLN A 82 8.81 -0.65 -16.17
C GLN A 82 8.38 0.67 -16.85
N GLY A 83 7.09 0.82 -17.13
CA GLY A 83 6.55 2.08 -17.67
C GLY A 83 6.74 3.25 -16.71
N GLU A 84 6.61 3.02 -15.40
CA GLU A 84 6.83 4.05 -14.40
C GLU A 84 8.31 4.39 -14.22
N LEU A 85 9.20 3.40 -14.26
CA LEU A 85 10.65 3.63 -14.26
C LEU A 85 11.11 4.45 -15.48
N TRP A 86 10.57 4.14 -16.65
CA TRP A 86 10.88 4.90 -17.87
C TRP A 86 10.35 6.34 -17.78
N SER A 87 9.06 6.50 -17.49
CA SER A 87 8.41 7.82 -17.49
C SER A 87 8.91 8.76 -16.39
N GLN A 88 9.27 8.26 -15.21
CA GLN A 88 9.72 9.10 -14.10
C GLN A 88 11.25 9.19 -14.01
N CYS A 89 11.97 8.12 -14.31
CA CYS A 89 13.41 8.04 -14.04
C CYS A 89 14.28 7.88 -15.31
N GLY A 90 13.67 7.71 -16.49
CA GLY A 90 14.41 7.43 -17.73
C GLY A 90 15.15 6.09 -17.70
N ILE A 91 14.73 5.16 -16.84
CA ILE A 91 15.39 3.86 -16.67
C ILE A 91 14.63 2.81 -17.49
N SER A 92 15.32 2.14 -18.41
CA SER A 92 14.82 0.97 -19.14
C SER A 92 15.54 -0.29 -18.64
N ARG A 93 14.80 -1.37 -18.38
CA ARG A 93 15.31 -2.61 -17.78
C ARG A 93 14.59 -3.85 -18.28
#